data_AF-A0A3M1WTT1-F1
#
_entry.id   AF-A0A3M1WTT1-F1
#
_cell.length_a   1.000
_cell.length_b   1.000
_cell.length_c   1.000
_cell.angle_alpha   90.00
_cell.angle_beta   90.00
_cell.angle_gamma   90.00
#
_symmetry.space_group_name_H-M   'P 1'
#
loop_
_entity.id
_entity.type
_entity.pdbx_description
1 polymer ?
#
loop_
_entity_poly.entity_id
_entity_poly.type
_entity_poly.pdbx_seq_one_letter_code
_entity_poly.pdbx_strand_id
1 'polypeptide(L)'
;LMLGHALIAPGRLGRLHALRLQARKALDLLWGVALMFVVAAAIEAFWSPQPGIPAVLKYTVGGLLWLLVLAYFLSAGRHRAA
;
A
#
# COMPACT_ATOMS: atom_id res chain seq x y z
N LEU A 1 12.43 -5.76 -6.73
CA LEU A 1 11.88 -6.79 -5.81
C LEU A 1 12.94 -7.19 -4.78
N MET A 2 12.82 -6.69 -3.54
CA MET A 2 13.82 -6.89 -2.48
C MET A 2 14.09 -8.38 -2.17
N LEU A 3 13.04 -9.21 -2.16
CA LEU A 3 13.12 -10.65 -1.90
C LEU A 3 13.69 -11.45 -3.08
N GLY A 4 13.25 -11.15 -4.31
CA GLY A 4 13.74 -11.84 -5.52
C GLY A 4 15.23 -11.56 -5.78
N HIS A 5 15.68 -10.33 -5.52
CA HIS A 5 17.10 -9.99 -5.64
C HIS A 5 17.96 -10.73 -4.58
N ALA A 6 17.45 -10.86 -3.35
CA ALA A 6 18.14 -11.59 -2.27
C ALA A 6 18.30 -13.09 -2.56
N LEU A 7 17.38 -13.68 -3.33
CA LEU A 7 17.41 -15.09 -3.73
C LEU A 7 18.41 -15.36 -4.87
N ILE A 8 18.48 -14.45 -5.84
CA ILE A 8 19.29 -14.61 -7.06
C ILE A 8 20.77 -14.26 -6.78
N ALA A 9 21.05 -13.21 -6.00
CA ALA A 9 22.41 -12.75 -5.72
C ALA A 9 22.64 -12.49 -4.21
N PRO A 10 22.76 -13.54 -3.38
CA PRO A 10 22.88 -13.41 -1.92
C PRO A 10 24.25 -12.93 -1.40
N GLY A 11 25.26 -12.81 -2.27
CA GLY A 11 26.62 -12.38 -1.91
C GLY A 11 27.31 -13.35 -0.93
N ARG A 12 27.85 -12.83 0.17
CA ARG A 12 28.54 -13.60 1.25
C ARG A 12 27.60 -14.17 2.31
N LEU A 13 26.30 -13.92 2.22
CA LEU A 13 25.30 -14.41 3.17
C LEU A 13 24.63 -15.69 2.64
N GLY A 14 24.27 -16.62 3.52
CA GLY A 14 23.44 -17.75 3.12
C GLY A 14 22.08 -17.27 2.60
N ARG A 15 21.55 -17.91 1.55
CA ARG A 15 20.28 -17.55 0.88
C ARG A 15 19.15 -17.24 1.86
N LEU A 16 18.97 -18.07 2.89
CA LEU A 16 17.94 -17.90 3.91
C LEU A 16 18.15 -16.64 4.77
N HIS A 17 19.40 -16.31 5.09
CA HIS A 17 19.76 -15.12 5.85
C HIS A 17 19.60 -13.84 5.03
N ALA A 18 20.04 -13.85 3.77
CA ALA A 18 19.81 -12.74 2.83
C ALA A 18 18.30 -12.48 2.64
N LEU A 19 17.51 -13.54 2.53
CA LEU A 19 16.06 -13.46 2.43
C LEU A 19 15.43 -12.85 3.69
N ARG A 20 15.75 -13.36 4.89
CA ARG A 20 15.21 -12.83 6.16
C ARG A 20 15.53 -11.36 6.38
N LEU A 21 16.74 -10.93 6.01
CA LEU A 21 17.17 -9.55 6.16
C LEU A 21 16.33 -8.61 5.27
N GLN A 22 16.14 -8.97 4.00
CA GLN A 22 15.33 -8.17 3.08
C GLN A 22 13.82 -8.32 3.34
N ALA A 23 13.39 -9.47 3.87
CA ALA A 23 12.01 -9.72 4.27
C ALA A 23 11.57 -8.75 5.37
N ARG A 24 12.41 -8.47 6.37
CA ARG A 24 12.06 -7.52 7.44
C ARG A 24 11.70 -6.14 6.88
N LYS A 25 12.51 -5.60 5.98
CA LYS A 25 12.22 -4.31 5.31
C LYS A 25 10.96 -4.36 4.45
N ALA A 26 10.72 -5.47 3.78
CA ALA A 26 9.50 -5.67 2.98
C ALA A 26 8.26 -5.78 3.87
N LEU A 27 8.36 -6.39 5.05
CA LEU A 27 7.27 -6.52 6.01
C LEU A 27 6.86 -5.17 6.60
N ASP A 28 7.80 -4.25 6.85
CA ASP A 28 7.47 -2.89 7.30
C ASP A 28 6.60 -2.15 6.29
N LEU A 29 6.91 -2.28 4.99
CA LEU A 29 6.08 -1.73 3.92
C LEU A 29 4.74 -2.46 3.81
N LEU A 30 4.74 -3.79 3.96
CA LEU A 30 3.55 -4.62 3.86
C LEU A 30 2.53 -4.29 4.94
N TRP A 31 2.99 -3.98 6.17
CA TRP A 31 2.11 -3.51 7.25
C TRP A 31 1.41 -2.19 6.88
N GLY A 32 2.12 -1.26 6.23
CA GLY A 32 1.52 -0.04 5.70
C GLY A 32 0.45 -0.30 4.64
N VAL A 33 0.72 -1.21 3.70
CA VAL A 33 -0.25 -1.60 2.66
C VAL A 33 -1.45 -2.33 3.26
N ALA A 34 -1.22 -3.24 4.21
CA ALA A 34 -2.30 -3.97 4.88
C ALA A 34 -3.24 -3.01 5.63
N LEU A 35 -2.69 -2.04 6.36
CA LEU A 35 -3.49 -1.01 7.03
C LEU A 35 -4.29 -0.17 6.02
N MET A 36 -3.67 0.24 4.92
CA MET A 36 -4.34 0.97 3.84
C MET A 36 -5.52 0.18 3.26
N PHE A 37 -5.35 -1.13 3.06
CA PHE A 37 -6.41 -2.02 2.57
C PHE A 37 -7.53 -2.23 3.58
N VAL A 38 -7.23 -2.34 4.87
CA VAL A 38 -8.27 -2.43 5.92
C VAL A 38 -9.14 -1.18 5.93
N VAL A 39 -8.53 0.01 5.85
CA VAL A 39 -9.26 1.28 5.78
C VAL A 39 -10.09 1.36 4.49
N ALA A 40 -9.50 0.98 3.35
CA ALA A 40 -10.21 0.98 2.07
C ALA A 40 -11.41 0.03 2.08
N ALA A 41 -11.25 -1.20 2.59
CA ALA A 41 -12.31 -2.19 2.69
C ALA A 41 -13.44 -1.72 3.63
N ALA A 42 -13.10 -1.04 4.73
CA ALA A 42 -14.11 -0.43 5.60
C ALA A 42 -14.95 0.61 4.85
N ILE A 43 -14.31 1.52 4.11
CA ILE A 43 -15.00 2.51 3.28
C ILE A 43 -15.86 1.83 2.21
N GLU A 44 -15.32 0.83 1.51
CA GLU A 44 -16.03 0.07 0.48
C GLU A 44 -17.28 -0.64 1.04
N ALA A 45 -17.17 -1.23 2.23
CA ALA A 45 -18.29 -1.90 2.91
C ALA A 45 -19.45 -0.96 3.22
N PHE A 46 -19.19 0.34 3.44
CA PHE A 46 -20.26 1.35 3.59
C PHE A 46 -20.98 1.66 2.27
N TRP A 47 -20.27 1.63 1.14
CA TRP A 47 -20.81 2.02 -0.17
C TRP A 47 -21.50 0.89 -0.94
N SER A 48 -21.02 -0.35 -0.80
CA SER A 48 -21.52 -1.52 -1.52
C SER A 48 -23.04 -1.78 -1.31
N PRO A 49 -23.58 -1.77 -0.09
CA PRO A 49 -24.98 -2.09 0.17
C PRO A 49 -25.92 -0.88 0.13
N GLN A 50 -25.57 0.22 -0.55
CA GLN A 50 -26.41 1.42 -0.66
C GLN A 50 -27.22 1.44 -1.97
N PRO A 51 -28.47 0.91 -2.00
CA PRO A 51 -29.28 0.82 -3.22
C PRO A 51 -29.93 2.16 -3.63
N GLY A 52 -29.98 3.16 -2.74
CA GLY A 52 -30.66 4.44 -2.99
C GLY A 52 -29.77 5.58 -3.49
N ILE A 53 -28.45 5.38 -3.62
CA ILE A 53 -27.51 6.45 -3.98
C ILE A 53 -27.27 6.45 -5.50
N PRO A 54 -27.49 7.59 -6.20
CA PRO A 54 -27.18 7.72 -7.63
C PRO A 54 -25.73 7.35 -7.95
N ALA A 55 -25.52 6.63 -9.06
CA ALA A 55 -24.19 6.17 -9.48
C ALA A 55 -23.16 7.31 -9.58
N VAL A 56 -23.60 8.49 -10.03
CA VAL A 56 -22.77 9.71 -10.11
C VAL A 56 -22.13 10.03 -8.76
N LEU A 57 -22.89 9.97 -7.67
CA LEU A 57 -22.39 10.30 -6.34
C LEU A 57 -21.34 9.27 -5.87
N LYS A 58 -21.57 7.98 -6.17
CA LYS A 58 -20.62 6.90 -5.88
C LYS A 58 -19.27 7.15 -6.57
N TYR A 59 -19.30 7.49 -7.85
CA TYR A 59 -18.08 7.78 -8.61
C TYR A 59 -17.40 9.07 -8.17
N THR A 60 -18.14 10.13 -7.82
CA THR A 60 -17.52 11.37 -7.33
C THR A 60 -16.80 11.17 -6.00
N VAL A 61 -17.39 10.42 -5.06
CA VAL A 61 -16.75 10.14 -3.77
C VAL A 61 -15.56 9.22 -3.96
N GLY A 62 -15.68 8.17 -4.77
CA GLY A 62 -14.54 7.31 -5.13
C GLY A 62 -13.40 8.10 -5.77
N GLY A 63 -13.71 9.02 -6.68
CA GLY A 63 -12.72 9.90 -7.31
C GLY A 63 -12.03 10.83 -6.32
N LEU A 64 -12.77 11.45 -5.40
CA LEU A 64 -12.20 12.29 -4.34
C LEU A 64 -11.30 11.50 -3.39
N LEU A 65 -11.69 10.29 -3.00
CA LEU A 65 -10.87 9.41 -2.17
C LEU A 65 -9.57 9.02 -2.88
N TRP A 66 -9.62 8.71 -4.18
CA TRP A 66 -8.42 8.47 -4.98
C TRP A 66 -7.51 9.70 -5.08
N LEU A 67 -8.08 10.89 -5.27
CA LEU A 67 -7.31 12.14 -5.28
C LEU A 67 -6.60 12.38 -3.94
N LEU A 68 -7.25 12.08 -2.81
CA LEU A 68 -6.62 12.15 -1.49
C LEU A 68 -5.45 11.16 -1.36
N VAL A 69 -5.61 9.92 -1.84
CA VAL A 69 -4.52 8.93 -1.85
C VAL A 69 -3.35 9.40 -2.70
N LEU A 70 -3.62 9.96 -3.89
CA LEU A 70 -2.59 10.53 -4.76
C LEU A 70 -1.90 11.73 -4.10
N ALA A 71 -2.65 12.65 -3.49
CA ALA A 71 -2.11 13.78 -2.76
C ALA A 71 -1.23 13.33 -1.57
N TYR A 72 -1.64 12.27 -0.88
CA TYR A 72 -0.84 11.64 0.16
C TYR A 72 0.47 11.11 -0.43
N PHE A 73 0.47 10.32 -1.50
CA PHE A 73 1.73 9.80 -2.09
C PHE A 73 2.63 10.91 -2.68
N LEU A 74 2.06 12.00 -3.19
CA LEU A 74 2.82 13.15 -3.69
C LEU A 74 3.43 14.04 -2.58
N SER A 75 2.91 13.94 -1.35
CA SER A 75 3.36 14.74 -0.21
C SER A 75 4.18 13.93 0.80
N ALA A 76 3.77 12.69 1.06
CA ALA A 76 4.42 11.75 1.96
C ALA A 76 5.71 11.21 1.33
N GLY A 77 6.85 11.66 1.87
CA GLY A 77 8.19 11.24 1.44
C GLY A 77 9.09 12.40 1.01
N ARG A 78 8.51 13.58 0.69
CA ARG A 78 9.31 14.76 0.30
C ARG A 78 10.15 15.35 1.44
N HIS A 79 9.82 15.05 2.70
CA HIS A 79 10.58 15.52 3.87
C HIS A 79 11.79 14.66 4.25
N ARG A 80 12.05 13.53 3.56
CA ARG A 80 13.25 12.71 3.78
C ARG A 80 14.40 13.00 2.80
N ALA A 81 14.22 13.99 1.93
CA ALA A 81 15.20 14.44 0.95
C ALA A 81 15.76 15.85 1.23
N ALA A 82 15.48 16.42 2.41
CA ALA A 82 16.02 17.70 2.87
C ALA A 82 17.07 17.46 3.97
#